data_AF-A0A9W6NCK2-F1
#
_entry.id   AF-A0A9W6NCK2-F1
#
_cell.length_a   1.000
_cell.length_b   1.000
_cell.length_c   1.000
_cell.angle_alpha   90.00
_cell.angle_beta   90.00
_cell.angle_gamma   90.00
#
_symmetry.space_group_name_H-M   'P 1'
#
loop_
_entity.id
_entity.type
_entity.pdbx_description
1 polymer ?
#
loop_
_entity_poly.entity_id
_entity_poly.type
_entity_poly.pdbx_seq_one_letter_code
_entity_poly.pdbx_strand_id
1 'polypeptide(L)' 'MKFLRNHPRRRSVSITDVNWKSADLAIMDFDLTMQGYELAGVRLHLCRDGTYTARVVWRRRDTGISVVYSEQGLALQ' A
#
# COMPACT_ATOMS: atom_id res chain seq x y z
N MET A 1 -28.25 8.90 -15.04
CA MET A 1 -28.05 8.54 -13.61
C MET A 1 -26.80 7.68 -13.50
N LYS A 2 -25.68 8.21 -12.95
CA LYS A 2 -24.47 7.42 -12.66
C LYS A 2 -24.47 7.14 -11.16
N PHE A 3 -24.60 5.87 -10.79
CA PHE A 3 -24.52 5.45 -9.39
C PHE A 3 -23.13 5.77 -8.83
N LEU A 4 -23.03 6.85 -8.06
CA LEU A 4 -21.88 7.12 -7.20
C LEU A 4 -21.89 6.05 -6.13
N ARG A 5 -21.12 4.97 -6.34
CA ARG A 5 -20.91 3.95 -5.32
C ARG A 5 -20.18 4.61 -4.16
N ASN A 6 -20.93 4.93 -3.11
CA ASN A 6 -20.41 5.31 -1.80
C ASN A 6 -19.54 4.15 -1.28
N HIS A 7 -18.24 4.23 -1.53
CA HIS A 7 -17.29 3.38 -0.82
C HIS A 7 -17.23 3.87 0.64
N PRO A 8 -17.43 2.97 1.63
CA PRO A 8 -17.35 3.35 3.03
C PRO A 8 -15.99 3.98 3.30
N ARG A 9 -15.99 5.10 4.03
CA ARG A 9 -14.83 5.92 4.39
C ARG A 9 -13.66 4.99 4.79
N ARG A 10 -12.76 4.73 3.84
CA ARG A 10 -11.44 4.16 4.12
C ARG A 10 -10.83 5.08 5.16
N ARG A 11 -10.50 4.56 6.36
CA ARG A 11 -9.46 5.20 7.16
C ARG A 11 -8.28 5.35 6.21
N SER A 12 -8.00 6.58 5.83
CA SER A 12 -6.76 6.96 5.18
C SER A 12 -5.67 6.78 6.24
N VAL A 13 -5.33 5.54 6.54
CA VAL A 13 -4.04 5.25 7.19
C VAL A 13 -3.03 5.82 6.22
N SER A 14 -2.26 6.80 6.69
CA SER A 14 -1.26 7.41 5.83
C SER A 14 -0.33 6.29 5.40
N ILE A 15 -0.03 6.23 4.12
CA ILE A 15 0.95 5.29 3.58
C ILE A 15 2.30 5.45 4.28
N THR A 16 2.61 6.67 4.69
CA THR A 16 3.76 6.97 5.54
C THR A 16 3.69 6.19 6.85
N ASP A 17 2.52 5.95 7.43
CA ASP A 17 2.43 5.14 8.65
C ASP A 17 2.66 3.66 8.40
N VAL A 18 2.41 3.17 7.17
CA VAL A 18 2.59 1.76 6.79
C VAL A 18 4.04 1.47 6.43
N ASN A 19 4.70 2.33 5.63
CA ASN A 19 6.09 2.12 5.21
C ASN A 19 7.07 2.17 6.38
N TRP A 20 6.78 2.89 7.47
CA TRP A 20 7.66 2.95 8.64
C TRP A 20 7.49 1.77 9.61
N LYS A 21 6.48 0.91 9.40
CA LYS A 21 6.18 -0.21 10.31
C LYS A 21 6.69 -1.57 9.82
N SER A 22 7.14 -1.68 8.57
CA SER A 22 7.88 -2.86 8.07
C SER A 22 9.16 -2.40 7.35
N ALA A 23 10.30 -2.95 7.77
CA ALA A 23 11.59 -2.69 7.13
C ALA A 23 11.59 -3.13 5.66
N ASP A 24 10.91 -4.24 5.35
CA ASP A 24 10.83 -4.78 4.00
C ASP A 24 10.05 -3.84 3.07
N LEU A 25 8.97 -3.25 3.56
CA LEU A 25 8.23 -2.22 2.82
C LEU A 25 9.07 -0.97 2.58
N ALA A 26 9.84 -0.51 3.57
CA ALA A 26 10.72 0.64 3.42
C ALA A 26 11.83 0.40 2.40
N ILE A 27 12.46 -0.78 2.44
CA ILE A 27 13.50 -1.19 1.49
C ILE A 27 12.91 -1.27 0.08
N MET A 28 11.76 -1.92 -0.08
CA MET A 28 11.12 -2.07 -1.38
C MET A 28 10.67 -0.72 -1.96
N ASP A 29 10.12 0.18 -1.13
CA ASP A 29 9.75 1.52 -1.55
C ASP A 29 10.97 2.34 -2.01
N PHE A 30 12.07 2.27 -1.26
CA PHE A 30 13.33 2.92 -1.63
C PHE A 30 13.87 2.40 -2.96
N ASP A 31 14.00 1.07 -3.11
CA ASP A 31 14.54 0.44 -4.31
C ASP A 31 13.69 0.72 -5.56
N LEU A 32 12.36 0.67 -5.43
CA LEU A 32 11.45 0.96 -6.53
C LEU A 32 11.44 2.44 -6.89
N THR A 33 11.54 3.34 -5.91
CA THR A 33 11.67 4.78 -6.15
C THR A 33 12.97 5.10 -6.89
N MET A 34 14.09 4.47 -6.52
CA MET A 34 15.36 4.60 -7.24
C MET A 34 15.28 4.09 -8.70
N GLN A 35 14.37 3.15 -8.97
CA GLN A 35 14.11 2.62 -10.31
C GLN A 35 13.05 3.42 -11.10
N GLY A 36 12.56 4.53 -10.55
CA GLY A 36 11.59 5.43 -11.18
C GLY A 36 10.13 4.98 -11.07
N TYR A 37 9.81 4.04 -10.18
CA TYR A 37 8.43 3.71 -9.87
C TYR A 37 7.86 4.71 -8.86
N GLU A 38 6.58 5.03 -9.02
CA GLU A 38 5.82 5.83 -8.07
C GLU A 38 4.84 4.94 -7.33
N LEU A 39 4.59 5.23 -6.07
CA LEU A 39 3.56 4.53 -5.33
C LEU A 39 2.16 4.88 -5.86
N ALA A 40 1.42 3.86 -6.30
CA ALA A 40 0.12 3.99 -6.94
C ALA A 40 -1.05 3.71 -5.98
N GLY A 41 -0.84 2.88 -4.95
CA GLY A 41 -1.88 2.68 -3.94
C GLY A 41 -1.55 1.63 -2.88
N VAL A 42 -2.22 1.76 -1.74
CA VAL A 42 -2.14 0.82 -0.63
C VAL A 42 -3.54 0.40 -0.19
N ARG A 43 -3.67 -0.87 0.18
CA ARG A 43 -4.87 -1.44 0.77
C ARG A 43 -4.50 -2.23 2.01
N LEU A 44 -5.09 -1.88 3.13
CA LEU A 44 -4.96 -2.62 4.39
C LEU A 44 -6.16 -3.52 4.61
N HIS A 45 -5.90 -4.71 5.12
CA HIS A 45 -6.90 -5.68 5.56
C HIS A 45 -6.61 -6.03 7.01
N LEU A 46 -7.57 -5.79 7.91
CA LEU A 46 -7.46 -6.20 9.31
C LEU A 46 -7.68 -7.71 9.42
N CYS A 47 -6.75 -8.39 10.08
CA CYS A 47 -6.80 -9.80 10.39
C CYS A 47 -7.50 -10.04 11.74
N ARG A 48 -7.96 -11.28 11.97
CA ARG A 48 -8.68 -11.66 13.20
C ARG A 48 -7.82 -11.54 14.48
N ASP A 49 -6.51 -11.67 14.33
CA ASP A 49 -5.51 -11.55 15.39
C ASP A 49 -5.17 -10.08 15.75
N GLY A 50 -5.80 -9.11 15.07
CA GLY A 50 -5.55 -7.68 15.27
C GLY A 50 -4.38 -7.13 14.45
N THR A 51 -3.68 -7.96 13.67
CA THR A 51 -2.66 -7.51 12.72
C THR A 51 -3.27 -7.03 11.40
N TYR A 52 -2.48 -6.40 10.55
CA TYR A 52 -2.90 -6.00 9.21
C TYR A 52 -2.11 -6.72 8.11
N THR A 53 -2.78 -7.01 7.01
CA THR A 53 -2.14 -7.29 5.72
C THR A 53 -2.18 -6.03 4.87
N ALA A 54 -1.01 -5.54 4.46
CA ALA A 54 -0.90 -4.48 3.47
C ALA A 54 -0.70 -5.08 2.08
N ARG A 55 -1.45 -4.57 1.12
CA ARG A 55 -1.19 -4.74 -0.30
C ARG A 55 -0.78 -3.39 -0.87
N VAL A 56 0.43 -3.32 -1.40
CA VAL A 56 1.08 -2.12 -1.91
C VAL A 56 1.29 -2.27 -3.41
N VAL A 57 1.05 -1.20 -4.14
CA VAL A 57 1.19 -1.16 -5.60
C VAL A 57 2.03 0.04 -5.98
N TRP A 58 3.14 -0.20 -6.68
CA TRP A 58 3.93 0.83 -7.35
C TRP A 58 3.72 0.74 -8.85
N ARG A 59 3.81 1.87 -9.54
CA ARG A 59 3.60 1.99 -10.98
C ARG A 59 4.65 2.90 -11.58
N ARG A 60 5.27 2.45 -12.67
CA ARG A 60 6.07 3.30 -13.56
C ARG A 60 5.15 3.89 -14.62
N ARG A 61 5.10 5.22 -14.73
CA ARG A 61 4.18 5.87 -15.68
C ARG A 61 4.66 5.78 -17.13
N ASP A 62 5.97 5.79 -17.33
CA ASP A 62 6.62 5.73 -18.63
C ASP A 62 6.41 4.36 -19.32
N THR A 63 6.50 3.26 -18.58
CA THR A 63 6.33 1.90 -19.12
C THR A 63 4.95 1.32 -18.88
N GLY A 64 4.18 1.91 -17.96
CA GLY A 64 2.89 1.37 -17.52
C GLY A 64 2.98 0.13 -16.62
N ILE A 65 4.20 -0.33 -16.30
CA ILE A 65 4.43 -1.53 -15.48
C ILE A 65 4.04 -1.24 -14.03
N SER A 66 3.43 -2.24 -13.38
CA SER A 66 3.07 -2.18 -11.96
C SER A 66 3.73 -3.31 -11.19
N VAL A 67 4.27 -2.98 -10.02
CA VAL A 67 4.80 -3.94 -9.04
C VAL A 67 3.83 -4.01 -7.88
N VAL A 68 3.46 -5.22 -7.49
CA VAL A 68 2.52 -5.48 -6.40
C VAL A 68 3.23 -6.30 -5.34
N TYR A 69 3.17 -5.83 -4.09
CA TYR A 69 3.71 -6.54 -2.95
C TYR A 69 2.65 -6.65 -1.85
N SER A 70 2.68 -7.73 -1.09
CA SER A 70 1.78 -7.93 0.04
C SER A 70 2.57 -8.35 1.27
N GLU A 71 2.39 -7.62 2.35
CA GLU A 71 3.04 -7.84 3.64
C GLU A 71 1.97 -8.18 4.68
N GLN A 72 2.22 -9.21 5.49
CA GLN A 72 1.28 -9.68 6.51
C GLN A 72 1.85 -9.45 7.92
N GLY A 73 0.99 -9.48 8.94
CA GLY A 73 1.44 -9.36 10.34
C GLY A 73 1.82 -7.94 10.76
N LEU A 74 1.38 -6.91 10.03
CA LEU A 74 1.70 -5.52 10.36
C LEU A 74 0.96 -5.09 11.63
N ALA A 75 1.71 -4.78 12.68
CA ALA A 75 1.20 -4.19 13.90
C ALA A 75 1.11 -2.65 13.75
N LEU A 76 0.01 -2.19 13.15
CA LEU A 76 -0.30 -0.76 13.04
C LEU A 76 -0.96 -0.29 14.35
N GLN A 77 -0.14 0.14 15.30
CA GLN A 77 -0.54 0.76 16.57
C GLN A 77 -0.96 2.21 16.38
#